data_AF-A0A9Q8Q8B6-F1
#
_entry.id   AF-A0A9Q8Q8B6-F1
#
_cell.length_a   1.000
_cell.length_b   1.000
_cell.length_c   1.000
_cell.angle_alpha   90.00
_cell.angle_beta   90.00
_cell.angle_gamma   90.00
#
_symmetry.space_group_name_H-M   'P 1'
#
loop_
_entity.id
_entity.type
_entity.pdbx_description
1 polymer ?
#
loop_
_entity_poly.entity_id
_entity_poly.type
_entity_poly.pdbx_seq_one_letter_code
_entity_poly.pdbx_strand_id
1 'polypeptide(L)'
;MKAFASLAVLAAFAASAAASPAGVSENMNIRRRITAKLSLCEAANLQNCDDTFVPIDTCYRVNDCTVHSLNTGGHICDFYSERGCGGHKYQHWGIQEDLPDGVLIRSVFCW
;
A
#
# COMPACT_ATOMS: atom_id res chain seq x y z
N MET A 1 -61.17 35.28 -14.49
CA MET A 1 -61.20 36.29 -13.41
C MET A 1 -59.79 36.85 -13.26
N LYS A 2 -59.66 38.18 -13.28
CA LYS A 2 -58.42 38.93 -13.09
C LYS A 2 -57.95 38.82 -11.64
N ALA A 3 -56.65 38.64 -11.42
CA ALA A 3 -55.95 39.24 -10.29
C ALA A 3 -54.44 39.25 -10.59
N PHE A 4 -53.96 40.43 -10.96
CA PHE A 4 -52.57 40.82 -10.90
C PHE A 4 -52.21 41.11 -9.44
N ALA A 5 -51.08 40.62 -8.96
CA ALA A 5 -50.36 41.23 -7.83
C ALA A 5 -48.90 40.77 -7.86
N SER A 6 -48.08 41.61 -8.49
CA SER A 6 -46.63 41.61 -8.36
C SER A 6 -46.22 41.87 -6.91
N LEU A 7 -45.17 41.20 -6.45
CA LEU A 7 -44.20 41.80 -5.52
C LEU A 7 -42.90 41.01 -5.58
N ALA A 8 -41.93 41.61 -6.26
CA ALA A 8 -40.54 41.24 -6.20
C ALA A 8 -40.00 41.51 -4.80
N VAL A 9 -39.25 40.56 -4.24
CA VAL A 9 -38.27 40.84 -3.19
C VAL A 9 -36.95 40.24 -3.64
N LEU A 10 -36.05 41.14 -4.08
CA LEU A 10 -34.63 40.86 -4.11
C LEU A 10 -34.16 40.69 -2.66
N ALA A 11 -33.64 39.52 -2.33
CA ALA A 11 -32.67 39.37 -1.26
C ALA A 11 -31.37 38.87 -1.89
N ALA A 12 -30.50 39.84 -2.22
CA ALA A 12 -29.08 39.60 -2.39
C ALA A 12 -28.45 39.23 -1.03
N PHE A 13 -27.19 38.79 -1.08
CA PHE A 13 -26.28 38.49 0.05
C PHE A 13 -26.49 37.11 0.70
N ALA A 14 -25.50 36.25 0.86
CA ALA A 14 -24.06 36.35 0.69
C ALA A 14 -23.53 34.99 0.22
N ALA A 15 -22.56 35.02 -0.69
CA ALA A 15 -21.67 33.88 -0.90
C ALA A 15 -20.85 33.71 0.38
N SER A 16 -21.27 32.80 1.25
CA SER A 16 -20.41 32.31 2.33
C SER A 16 -19.39 31.35 1.72
N ALA A 17 -18.35 31.93 1.11
CA ALA A 17 -17.04 31.33 1.12
C ALA A 17 -16.61 31.25 2.59
N ALA A 18 -17.03 30.19 3.28
CA ALA A 18 -16.35 29.79 4.49
C ALA A 18 -14.99 29.27 4.04
N ALA A 19 -14.01 30.17 4.07
CA ALA A 19 -12.61 29.81 4.17
C ALA A 19 -12.50 28.85 5.35
N SER A 20 -12.32 27.57 5.05
CA SER A 20 -11.98 26.58 6.07
C SER A 20 -10.75 27.12 6.82
N PRO A 21 -10.79 27.20 8.17
CA PRO A 21 -9.63 27.60 8.92
C PRO A 21 -8.48 26.63 8.58
N ALA A 22 -7.35 27.23 8.20
CA ALA A 22 -6.06 26.58 8.23
C ALA A 22 -5.89 25.87 9.58
N GLY A 23 -5.46 24.61 9.52
CA GLY A 23 -5.17 23.83 10.72
C GLY A 23 -5.87 22.49 10.82
N VAL A 24 -6.17 21.81 9.71
CA VAL A 24 -5.96 20.34 9.77
C VAL A 24 -4.45 20.20 9.81
N SER A 25 -3.95 19.90 11.00
CA SER A 25 -2.58 19.43 11.20
C SER A 25 -2.26 18.47 10.06
N GLU A 26 -1.45 18.93 9.11
CA GLU A 26 -0.69 18.07 8.24
C GLU A 26 0.15 17.24 9.21
N ASN A 27 -0.41 16.11 9.62
CA ASN A 27 0.19 15.19 10.57
C ASN A 27 1.45 14.69 9.91
N MET A 28 2.56 15.42 10.10
CA MET A 28 3.99 15.11 9.94
C MET A 28 4.34 13.80 9.18
N ASN A 29 3.68 13.55 8.06
CA ASN A 29 3.78 12.32 7.26
C ASN A 29 4.33 12.64 5.87
N ILE A 30 5.28 13.57 5.83
CA ILE A 30 6.52 13.27 5.11
C ILE A 30 7.32 12.28 5.99
N ARG A 31 6.69 11.16 6.39
CA ARG A 31 7.43 9.97 6.79
C ARG A 31 8.18 9.61 5.53
N ARG A 32 9.51 9.70 5.54
CA ARG A 32 10.32 8.94 4.59
C ARG A 32 9.76 7.51 4.66
N ARG A 33 8.99 7.09 3.66
CA ARG A 33 8.56 5.70 3.55
C ARG A 33 9.84 4.94 3.26
N ILE A 34 10.45 4.40 4.31
CA ILE A 34 11.56 3.48 4.18
C ILE A 34 10.99 2.28 3.44
N THR A 35 11.66 1.88 2.36
CA THR A 35 11.27 0.73 1.55
C THR A 35 12.39 -0.29 1.58
N ALA A 36 12.05 -1.56 1.80
CA ALA A 36 12.95 -2.68 1.58
C ALA A 36 12.97 -3.04 0.10
N LYS A 37 14.16 -3.30 -0.47
CA LYS A 37 14.24 -3.98 -1.76
C LYS A 37 13.98 -5.47 -1.52
N LEU A 38 12.95 -6.01 -2.17
CA LEU A 38 12.60 -7.41 -2.16
C LEU A 38 12.73 -7.98 -3.58
N SER A 39 13.44 -9.09 -3.71
CA SER A 39 13.50 -9.87 -4.95
C SER A 39 12.75 -11.18 -4.73
N LEU A 40 11.74 -11.46 -5.55
CA LEU A 40 11.02 -12.74 -5.58
C LEU A 40 11.29 -13.41 -6.91
N CYS A 41 11.69 -14.67 -6.88
CA CYS A 41 12.21 -15.36 -8.05
C CYS A 41 11.42 -16.64 -8.34
N GLU A 42 11.04 -16.84 -9.60
CA GLU A 42 10.30 -18.03 -10.04
C GLU A 42 11.22 -19.24 -10.26
N ALA A 43 12.54 -19.08 -10.10
CA ALA A 43 13.51 -20.17 -10.12
C ALA A 43 14.42 -20.13 -8.89
N ALA A 44 15.07 -21.25 -8.59
CA ALA A 44 16.05 -21.36 -7.53
C ALA A 44 17.35 -20.59 -7.85
N ASN A 45 18.16 -20.34 -6.82
CA ASN A 45 19.45 -19.65 -6.86
C ASN A 45 19.37 -18.21 -7.40
N LEU A 46 18.32 -17.47 -7.03
CA LEU A 46 18.10 -16.07 -7.42
C LEU A 46 18.07 -15.85 -8.95
N GLN A 47 17.40 -16.75 -9.67
CA GLN A 47 17.20 -16.67 -11.11
C GLN A 47 15.75 -16.32 -11.46
N ASN A 48 15.56 -15.58 -12.55
CA ASN A 48 14.24 -15.10 -13.02
C ASN A 48 13.46 -14.37 -11.91
N CYS A 49 14.02 -13.23 -11.47
CA CYS A 49 13.50 -12.47 -10.33
C CYS A 49 12.77 -11.20 -10.76
N ASP A 50 11.68 -10.91 -10.05
CA ASP A 50 11.04 -9.61 -10.01
C ASP A 50 11.49 -8.84 -8.76
N ASP A 51 12.10 -7.68 -8.99
CA ASP A 51 12.47 -6.74 -7.94
C ASP A 51 11.30 -5.80 -7.62
N THR A 52 10.99 -5.62 -6.33
CA THR A 52 9.96 -4.71 -5.85
C THR A 52 10.42 -3.97 -4.60
N PHE A 53 9.96 -2.73 -4.45
CA PHE A 53 10.21 -1.94 -3.23
C PHE A 53 9.00 -2.03 -2.30
N VAL A 54 9.17 -2.73 -1.18
CA VAL A 54 8.13 -2.98 -0.18
C VAL A 54 8.22 -1.91 0.91
N PRO A 55 7.16 -1.14 1.19
CA PRO A 55 7.15 -0.20 2.32
C PRO A 55 7.30 -0.95 3.66
N ILE A 56 8.21 -0.47 4.49
CA ILE A 56 8.41 -0.96 5.85
C ILE A 56 7.17 -0.66 6.71
N ASP A 57 6.91 -1.53 7.69
CA ASP A 57 5.80 -1.44 8.65
C ASP A 57 4.41 -1.38 7.99
N THR A 58 4.29 -1.88 6.76
CA THR A 58 3.04 -1.86 5.98
C THR A 58 2.85 -3.20 5.29
N CYS A 59 1.64 -3.74 5.36
CA CYS A 59 1.30 -4.94 4.59
C CYS A 59 1.20 -4.58 3.10
N TYR A 60 2.07 -5.17 2.29
CA TYR A 60 2.18 -4.91 0.87
C TYR A 60 1.71 -6.12 0.06
N ARG A 61 0.93 -5.89 -0.98
CA ARG A 61 0.50 -6.94 -1.91
C ARG A 61 1.56 -7.09 -3.00
N VAL A 62 2.09 -8.30 -3.16
CA VAL A 62 2.99 -8.64 -4.27
C VAL A 62 2.21 -9.28 -5.42
N ASN A 63 2.88 -9.50 -6.56
CA ASN A 63 2.29 -10.26 -7.65
C ASN A 63 2.08 -11.72 -7.23
N ASP A 64 0.99 -12.31 -7.71
CA ASP A 64 0.66 -13.70 -7.41
C ASP A 64 1.58 -14.60 -8.28
N CYS A 65 2.73 -15.03 -7.73
CA CYS A 65 3.67 -15.96 -8.37
C CYS A 65 4.09 -17.10 -7.42
N THR A 66 4.57 -18.20 -8.00
CA THR A 66 5.21 -19.28 -7.24
C THR A 66 6.67 -18.92 -7.06
N VAL A 67 7.12 -18.84 -5.82
CA VAL A 67 8.46 -18.36 -5.47
C VAL A 67 9.36 -19.53 -5.11
N HIS A 68 10.50 -19.66 -5.79
CA HIS A 68 11.51 -20.68 -5.55
C HIS A 68 12.77 -20.14 -4.89
N SER A 69 13.03 -18.83 -4.99
CA SER A 69 14.09 -18.17 -4.22
C SER A 69 13.73 -16.70 -3.95
N LEU A 70 14.34 -16.11 -2.91
CA LEU A 70 14.07 -14.72 -2.53
C LEU A 70 15.28 -14.03 -1.90
N ASN A 71 15.26 -12.70 -1.94
CA ASN A 71 16.22 -11.83 -1.25
C ASN A 71 15.50 -10.63 -0.64
N THR A 72 15.62 -10.45 0.68
CA THR A 72 14.95 -9.36 1.41
C THR A 72 15.76 -8.06 1.49
N GLY A 73 16.91 -7.99 0.82
CA GLY A 73 17.73 -6.78 0.79
C GLY A 73 18.28 -6.39 2.17
N GLY A 74 18.36 -7.34 3.10
CA GLY A 74 18.84 -7.12 4.47
C GLY A 74 17.76 -6.81 5.50
N HIS A 75 16.48 -6.80 5.12
CA HIS A 75 15.35 -6.60 6.04
C HIS A 75 14.74 -7.91 6.51
N ILE A 76 14.06 -7.91 7.66
CA ILE A 76 13.25 -9.06 8.06
C ILE A 76 11.90 -8.90 7.38
N CYS A 77 11.44 -9.94 6.67
CA CYS A 77 10.14 -9.93 6.02
C CYS A 77 9.32 -11.16 6.42
N ASP A 78 8.06 -10.91 6.75
CA ASP A 78 7.02 -11.92 6.85
C ASP A 78 6.31 -12.05 5.49
N PHE A 79 6.27 -13.27 4.97
CA PHE A 79 5.62 -13.66 3.71
C PHE A 79 4.33 -14.42 4.01
N TYR A 80 3.28 -14.07 3.29
CA TYR A 80 1.93 -14.57 3.54
C TYR A 80 1.32 -15.22 2.30
N SER A 81 0.66 -16.36 2.51
CA SER A 81 -0.01 -17.10 1.43
C SER A 81 -1.28 -16.43 0.91
N GLU A 82 -1.85 -15.50 1.69
CA GLU A 82 -3.04 -14.74 1.32
C GLU A 82 -2.72 -13.25 1.14
N ARG A 83 -3.69 -12.50 0.61
CA ARG A 83 -3.59 -11.04 0.50
C ARG A 83 -3.91 -10.42 1.86
N GLY A 84 -3.34 -9.25 2.14
CA GLY A 84 -3.62 -8.53 3.40
C GLY A 84 -2.93 -9.12 4.63
N CYS A 85 -1.83 -9.85 4.44
CA CYS A 85 -1.00 -10.43 5.48
C CYS A 85 -1.76 -11.45 6.35
N GLY A 86 -2.55 -12.31 5.69
CA GLY A 86 -3.29 -13.42 6.30
C GLY A 86 -2.79 -14.79 5.84
N GLY A 87 -3.40 -15.85 6.36
CA GLY A 87 -3.05 -17.23 6.02
C GLY A 87 -1.73 -17.70 6.65
N HIS A 88 -1.05 -18.63 5.96
CA HIS A 88 0.23 -19.17 6.41
C HIS A 88 1.32 -18.10 6.31
N LYS A 89 2.14 -18.04 7.37
CA LYS A 89 3.24 -17.09 7.49
C LYS A 89 4.58 -17.80 7.44
N TYR A 90 5.48 -17.28 6.63
CA TYR A 90 6.89 -17.65 6.59
C TYR A 90 7.74 -16.40 6.83
N GLN A 91 8.69 -16.45 7.75
CA GLN A 91 9.56 -15.31 8.06
C GLN A 91 10.97 -15.59 7.56
N HIS A 92 11.60 -14.61 6.91
CA HIS A 92 12.99 -14.74 6.46
C HIS A 92 13.77 -13.44 6.54
N TRP A 93 15.09 -13.57 6.64
CA TRP A 93 16.05 -12.47 6.54
C TRP A 93 17.20 -12.84 5.61
N GLY A 94 17.56 -11.94 4.70
CA GLY A 94 18.63 -12.13 3.74
C GLY A 94 18.18 -12.91 2.51
N ILE A 95 19.00 -13.87 2.09
CA ILE A 95 18.82 -14.64 0.86
C ILE A 95 18.33 -16.04 1.22
N GLN A 96 17.34 -16.54 0.48
CA GLN A 96 16.94 -17.93 0.46
C GLN A 96 17.07 -18.41 -0.98
N GLU A 97 18.05 -19.29 -1.25
CA GLU A 97 18.35 -19.74 -2.61
C GLU A 97 17.43 -20.87 -3.09
N ASP A 98 16.80 -21.59 -2.17
CA ASP A 98 15.93 -22.72 -2.50
C ASP A 98 14.75 -22.80 -1.52
N LEU A 99 13.54 -22.61 -2.02
CA LEU A 99 12.29 -22.78 -1.31
C LEU A 99 11.61 -24.08 -1.78
N PRO A 100 10.82 -24.73 -0.91
CA PRO A 100 10.01 -25.86 -1.33
C PRO A 100 9.13 -25.52 -2.54
N ASP A 101 8.89 -26.51 -3.41
CA ASP A 101 8.03 -26.32 -4.56
C ASP A 101 6.60 -25.90 -4.14
N GLY A 102 6.03 -24.93 -4.86
CA GLY A 102 4.65 -24.47 -4.65
C GLY A 102 4.46 -23.41 -3.57
N VAL A 103 5.54 -22.75 -3.11
CA VAL A 103 5.41 -21.61 -2.20
C VAL A 103 4.75 -20.43 -2.93
N LEU A 104 3.50 -20.17 -2.56
CA LEU A 104 2.72 -19.03 -3.05
C LEU A 104 2.82 -17.87 -2.06
N ILE A 105 3.30 -16.73 -2.53
CA ILE A 105 3.41 -15.50 -1.75
C ILE A 105 2.47 -14.46 -2.37
N ARG A 106 1.58 -13.89 -1.57
CA ARG A 106 0.56 -12.91 -2.04
C ARG A 106 0.63 -11.59 -1.31
N SER A 107 1.19 -11.57 -0.10
CA SER A 107 1.52 -10.32 0.59
C SER A 107 2.74 -10.46 1.48
N VAL A 108 3.38 -9.34 1.76
CA VAL A 108 4.64 -9.23 2.49
C VAL A 108 4.57 -8.06 3.46
N PHE A 109 5.15 -8.23 4.64
CA PHE A 109 5.34 -7.17 5.62
C PHE A 109 6.81 -7.19 6.07
N CYS A 110 7.53 -6.08 5.94
CA CYS A 110 8.95 -6.00 6.29
C CYS A 110 9.22 -4.95 7.37
N TRP A 111 10.27 -5.16 8.18
CA TRP A 111 10.76 -4.24 9.22
C TRP A 111 12.28 -4.31 9.41
#